data_AF-A0A524NHF1-F1
#
_entry.id   AF-A0A524NHF1-F1
#
_cell.length_a   1.000
_cell.length_b   1.000
_cell.length_c   1.000
_cell.angle_alpha   90.00
_cell.angle_beta   90.00
_cell.angle_gamma   90.00
#
_symmetry.space_group_name_H-M   'P 1'
#
loop_
_entity.id
_entity.type
_entity.pdbx_description
1 polymer ?
#
loop_
_entity_poly.entity_id
_entity_poly.type
_entity_poly.pdbx_seq_one_letter_code
_entity_poly.pdbx_strand_id
1 'polypeptide(L)'
;MCGDDVVDSGEECDDGPANSDADPATCRNDCAREFDCGDADDNGSRTVTDSAIVLQAAVGLRTDCDPGRCDTSGDGAMTVTDSQILLLNVVGLPVEVRCTRAVVVRLGDAVTLGALDFEIDYSATDSAFLGEGASVDCTSPLAGSTVVFDNDSAAGKLSVSVDDPAGFSGPTDIATCNLRERTTIATPADLVVEVIDASDPAAQPVTPTPSVSVNF
;
A
#
# COMPACT_ATOMS: atom_id res chain seq x y z
N MET A 1 25.14 -14.41 -8.61
CA MET A 1 25.21 -13.22 -9.46
C MET A 1 23.75 -12.91 -9.62
N CYS A 2 23.27 -11.78 -9.13
CA CYS A 2 21.84 -11.68 -8.90
C CYS A 2 20.97 -11.96 -10.15
N GLY A 3 20.03 -12.89 -10.00
CA GLY A 3 19.06 -13.29 -11.00
C GLY A 3 19.44 -14.53 -11.81
N ASP A 4 20.27 -15.43 -11.26
CA ASP A 4 20.66 -16.69 -11.92
C ASP A 4 20.10 -17.97 -11.28
N ASP A 5 19.06 -17.85 -10.45
CA ASP A 5 18.39 -18.93 -9.71
C ASP A 5 19.32 -19.63 -8.68
N VAL A 6 20.46 -19.02 -8.33
CA VAL A 6 21.41 -19.56 -7.35
C VAL A 6 21.80 -18.48 -6.36
N VAL A 7 21.41 -18.65 -5.09
CA VAL A 7 21.83 -17.75 -4.01
C VAL A 7 23.35 -17.84 -3.83
N ASP A 8 24.05 -16.80 -4.30
CA ASP A 8 25.50 -16.67 -4.22
C ASP A 8 25.96 -15.97 -2.92
N SER A 9 27.27 -16.00 -2.69
CA SER A 9 27.87 -15.27 -1.57
C SER A 9 27.64 -13.76 -1.69
N GLY A 10 26.79 -13.21 -0.82
CA GLY A 10 26.45 -11.79 -0.77
C GLY A 10 25.02 -11.49 -1.19
N GLU A 11 24.25 -12.48 -1.60
CA GLU A 11 22.83 -12.39 -1.91
C GLU A 11 22.00 -12.92 -0.73
N GLU A 12 20.84 -12.30 -0.47
CA GLU A 12 19.90 -12.74 0.56
C GLU A 12 18.84 -13.70 -0.02
N CYS A 13 18.65 -13.63 -1.33
CA CYS A 13 17.75 -14.45 -2.13
C CYS A 13 18.22 -14.41 -3.60
N ASP A 14 17.72 -15.34 -4.42
CA ASP A 14 17.84 -15.28 -5.88
C ASP A 14 16.71 -16.14 -6.45
N ASP A 15 15.63 -15.48 -6.88
CA ASP A 15 14.49 -16.10 -7.56
C ASP A 15 14.68 -16.04 -9.10
N GLY A 16 15.92 -15.82 -9.56
CA GLY A 16 16.29 -15.77 -10.95
C GLY A 16 15.57 -14.68 -11.74
N PRO A 17 15.02 -15.00 -12.92
CA PRO A 17 14.18 -14.08 -13.69
C PRO A 17 12.90 -13.64 -12.99
N ALA A 18 12.53 -14.25 -11.85
CA ALA A 18 11.37 -13.85 -11.06
C ALA A 18 11.68 -12.81 -9.98
N ASN A 19 12.96 -12.40 -9.82
CA ASN A 19 13.29 -11.20 -9.06
C ASN A 19 12.48 -10.01 -9.57
N SER A 20 12.00 -9.19 -8.64
CA SER A 20 11.11 -8.09 -9.01
C SER A 20 11.22 -6.96 -8.00
N ASP A 21 11.15 -5.74 -8.52
CA ASP A 21 11.05 -4.54 -7.70
C ASP A 21 9.61 -4.13 -7.37
N ALA A 22 8.63 -4.88 -7.86
CA ALA A 22 7.23 -4.67 -7.54
C ALA A 22 6.82 -5.43 -6.28
N ASP A 23 6.10 -4.77 -5.39
CA ASP A 23 5.51 -5.39 -4.21
C ASP A 23 4.40 -6.39 -4.63
N PRO A 24 4.28 -7.58 -4.01
CA PRO A 24 4.94 -8.04 -2.78
C PRO A 24 6.13 -8.99 -3.03
N ALA A 25 6.91 -8.81 -4.10
CA ALA A 25 8.02 -9.71 -4.42
C ALA A 25 8.97 -9.88 -3.22
N THR A 26 9.32 -11.13 -2.91
CA THR A 26 10.19 -11.48 -1.77
C THR A 26 11.65 -11.27 -2.08
N CYS A 27 12.04 -11.40 -3.36
CA CYS A 27 13.39 -11.16 -3.83
C CYS A 27 13.43 -9.98 -4.81
N ARG A 28 14.23 -8.97 -4.46
CA ARG A 28 14.41 -7.75 -5.25
C ARG A 28 15.39 -7.99 -6.40
N ASN A 29 15.41 -7.09 -7.38
CA ASN A 29 16.35 -7.18 -8.51
C ASN A 29 17.83 -7.00 -8.12
N ASP A 30 18.10 -6.52 -6.92
CA ASP A 30 19.43 -6.44 -6.31
C ASP A 30 19.73 -7.61 -5.35
N CYS A 31 18.85 -8.63 -5.30
CA CYS A 31 18.96 -9.82 -4.46
C CYS A 31 18.97 -9.54 -2.95
N ALA A 32 18.45 -8.37 -2.56
CA ALA A 32 18.00 -8.13 -1.21
C ALA A 32 16.64 -8.81 -0.99
N ARG A 33 16.41 -9.30 0.23
CA ARG A 33 15.09 -9.73 0.64
C ARG A 33 14.21 -8.53 0.95
N GLU A 34 12.99 -8.62 0.46
CA GLU A 34 11.93 -7.72 0.91
C GLU A 34 11.58 -8.00 2.37
N PHE A 35 11.07 -6.97 3.04
CA PHE A 35 10.62 -7.03 4.43
C PHE A 35 9.53 -8.08 4.64
N ASP A 36 9.88 -9.13 5.39
CA ASP A 36 8.90 -10.10 5.88
C ASP A 36 8.08 -9.46 7.01
N CYS A 37 6.83 -9.13 6.72
CA CYS A 37 5.94 -8.49 7.69
C CYS A 37 5.86 -9.29 9.00
N GLY A 38 6.19 -8.70 10.15
CA GLY A 38 6.22 -9.38 11.44
C GLY A 38 7.49 -10.19 11.73
N ASP A 39 8.50 -10.17 10.86
CA ASP A 39 9.86 -10.62 11.15
C ASP A 39 10.72 -9.40 11.48
N ALA A 40 10.86 -9.12 12.77
CA ALA A 40 11.42 -7.87 13.25
C ALA A 40 12.93 -7.95 13.52
N ASP A 41 13.54 -9.15 13.48
CA ASP A 41 14.99 -9.33 13.48
C ASP A 41 15.59 -9.76 12.14
N ASP A 42 14.76 -9.89 11.10
CA ASP A 42 15.16 -10.20 9.72
C ASP A 42 15.76 -11.59 9.52
N ASN A 43 15.41 -12.55 10.37
CA ASN A 43 16.02 -13.88 10.30
C ASN A 43 15.31 -14.83 9.29
N GLY A 44 14.26 -14.34 8.62
CA GLY A 44 13.38 -15.08 7.72
C GLY A 44 12.31 -15.92 8.44
N SER A 45 12.01 -15.66 9.71
CA SER A 45 11.03 -16.40 10.51
C SER A 45 10.29 -15.52 11.51
N ARG A 46 8.95 -15.63 11.51
CA ARG A 46 8.10 -14.96 12.51
C ARG A 46 8.03 -15.78 13.79
N THR A 47 8.54 -15.24 14.89
CA THR A 47 8.64 -15.91 16.19
C THR A 47 8.16 -15.02 17.33
N VAL A 48 8.12 -15.58 18.55
CA VAL A 48 7.84 -14.80 19.77
C VAL A 48 8.93 -13.75 20.02
N THR A 49 10.16 -13.98 19.55
CA THR A 49 11.26 -13.00 19.65
C THR A 49 10.91 -11.71 18.91
N ASP A 50 10.31 -11.81 17.72
CA ASP A 50 9.86 -10.68 16.92
C ASP A 50 8.80 -9.86 17.64
N SER A 51 7.84 -10.53 18.28
CA SER A 51 6.82 -9.84 19.09
C SER A 51 7.44 -9.03 20.25
N ALA A 52 8.52 -9.52 20.85
CA ALA A 52 9.23 -8.82 21.91
C ALA A 52 10.05 -7.64 21.38
N ILE A 53 10.55 -7.73 20.15
CA ILE A 53 11.22 -6.65 19.45
C ILE A 53 10.23 -5.52 19.12
N VAL A 54 9.07 -5.87 18.54
CA VAL A 54 8.01 -4.91 18.26
C VAL A 54 7.55 -4.23 19.55
N LEU A 55 7.44 -4.97 20.66
CA LEU A 55 7.12 -4.39 21.97
C LEU A 55 8.16 -3.35 22.40
N GLN A 56 9.45 -3.70 22.29
CA GLN A 56 10.55 -2.81 22.66
C GLN A 56 10.56 -1.55 21.80
N ALA A 57 10.26 -1.66 20.51
CA ALA A 57 10.12 -0.52 19.62
C ALA A 57 8.95 0.38 20.04
N ALA A 58 7.77 -0.21 20.29
CA ALA A 58 6.57 0.50 20.72
C ALA A 58 6.75 1.28 22.04
N VAL A 59 7.60 0.80 22.95
CA VAL A 59 7.91 1.49 24.21
C VAL A 59 9.16 2.38 24.15
N GLY A 60 9.76 2.56 22.97
CA GLY A 60 10.93 3.41 22.74
C GLY A 60 12.25 2.86 23.29
N LEU A 61 12.32 1.56 23.54
CA LEU A 61 13.56 0.87 23.93
C LEU A 61 14.40 0.43 22.72
N ARG A 62 13.79 0.35 21.55
CA ARG A 62 14.42 -0.03 20.27
C ARG A 62 14.02 0.97 19.18
N THR A 63 14.92 1.26 18.25
CA THR A 63 14.68 2.20 17.13
C THR A 63 14.88 1.57 15.76
N ASP A 64 15.46 0.37 15.72
CA ASP A 64 15.65 -0.47 14.53
C ASP A 64 14.45 -1.42 14.38
N CYS A 65 13.29 -0.83 14.13
CA CYS A 65 12.05 -1.55 13.79
C CYS A 65 11.32 -0.68 12.76
N ASP A 66 11.44 -1.06 11.48
CA ASP A 66 10.82 -0.31 10.40
C ASP A 66 9.32 -0.63 10.31
N PRO A 67 8.45 0.35 9.98
CA PRO A 67 7.00 0.14 9.86
C PRO A 67 6.62 -1.07 8.98
N GLY A 68 7.30 -1.27 7.86
CA GLY A 68 7.03 -2.38 6.94
C GLY A 68 7.22 -3.79 7.51
N ARG A 69 7.84 -3.90 8.69
CA ARG A 69 7.99 -5.16 9.45
C ARG A 69 7.24 -5.14 10.78
N CYS A 70 7.17 -3.98 11.41
CA CYS A 70 6.81 -3.88 12.83
C CYS A 70 5.42 -3.31 13.11
N ASP A 71 4.84 -2.53 12.19
CA ASP A 71 3.43 -2.18 12.25
C ASP A 71 2.63 -3.38 11.75
N THR A 72 2.32 -4.32 12.65
CA THR A 72 1.66 -5.58 12.31
C THR A 72 0.13 -5.49 12.39
N SER A 73 -0.36 -4.36 12.90
CA SER A 73 -1.76 -3.98 12.84
C SER A 73 -2.11 -3.29 11.50
N GLY A 74 -1.13 -2.62 10.88
CA GLY A 74 -1.27 -1.86 9.65
C GLY A 74 -2.05 -0.57 9.85
N ASP A 75 -2.02 0.02 11.06
CA ASP A 75 -2.77 1.24 11.40
C ASP A 75 -1.94 2.54 11.22
N GLY A 76 -0.67 2.41 10.84
CA GLY A 76 0.27 3.51 10.70
C GLY A 76 0.82 3.98 12.05
N ALA A 77 0.82 3.13 13.08
CA ALA A 77 1.42 3.42 14.37
C ALA A 77 2.05 2.17 15.00
N MET A 78 3.35 2.23 15.29
CA MET A 78 4.01 1.17 16.05
C MET A 78 3.68 1.29 17.54
N THR A 79 2.75 0.45 18.01
CA THR A 79 2.24 0.41 19.38
C THR A 79 2.36 -0.98 20.00
N VAL A 80 1.97 -1.10 21.28
CA VAL A 80 1.92 -2.40 21.97
C VAL A 80 0.89 -3.33 21.30
N THR A 81 -0.09 -2.78 20.58
CA THR A 81 -1.09 -3.54 19.83
C THR A 81 -0.43 -4.40 18.77
N ASP A 82 0.58 -3.90 18.07
CA ASP A 82 1.34 -4.64 17.06
C ASP A 82 2.04 -5.85 17.67
N SER A 83 2.75 -5.64 18.77
CA SER A 83 3.38 -6.75 19.50
C SER A 83 2.37 -7.82 19.90
N GLN A 84 1.18 -7.41 20.36
CA GLN A 84 0.13 -8.34 20.74
C GLN A 84 -0.40 -9.11 19.52
N ILE A 85 -0.71 -8.45 18.41
CA ILE A 85 -1.18 -9.09 17.18
C ILE A 85 -0.16 -10.13 16.70
N LEU A 86 1.11 -9.73 16.62
CA LEU A 86 2.19 -10.63 16.22
C LEU A 86 2.34 -11.81 17.17
N LEU A 87 2.34 -11.58 18.48
CA LEU A 87 2.42 -12.65 19.49
C LEU A 87 1.28 -13.65 19.34
N LEU A 88 0.04 -13.17 19.22
CA LEU A 88 -1.14 -14.02 19.07
C LEU A 88 -1.03 -14.85 17.77
N ASN A 89 -0.55 -14.27 16.67
CA ASN A 89 -0.36 -14.97 15.40
C ASN A 89 0.68 -16.11 15.52
N VAL A 90 1.87 -15.82 16.05
CA VAL A 90 2.97 -16.81 16.13
C VAL A 90 2.70 -17.93 17.15
N VAL A 91 1.78 -17.73 18.11
CA VAL A 91 1.31 -18.81 19.00
C VAL A 91 0.11 -19.59 18.43
N GLY A 92 -0.29 -19.32 17.19
CA GLY A 92 -1.30 -20.08 16.46
C GLY A 92 -2.74 -19.63 16.68
N LEU A 93 -2.97 -18.41 17.18
CA LEU A 93 -4.31 -17.83 17.23
C LEU A 93 -4.68 -17.21 15.87
N PRO A 94 -5.97 -17.22 15.49
CA PRO A 94 -6.43 -16.75 14.19
C PRO A 94 -6.55 -15.23 14.16
N VAL A 95 -5.42 -14.54 14.32
CA VAL A 95 -5.32 -13.10 14.09
C VAL A 95 -4.48 -12.85 12.84
N GLU A 96 -4.82 -11.80 12.13
CA GLU A 96 -4.11 -11.43 10.91
C GLU A 96 -2.99 -10.45 11.24
N VAL A 97 -1.83 -10.68 10.63
CA VAL A 97 -0.67 -9.79 10.70
C VAL A 97 -0.61 -9.06 9.36
N ARG A 98 -0.69 -7.74 9.40
CA ARG A 98 -0.69 -6.86 8.24
C ARG A 98 0.32 -5.75 8.47
N CYS A 99 1.26 -5.56 7.54
CA CYS A 99 2.19 -4.43 7.53
C CYS A 99 1.92 -3.54 6.33
N THR A 100 0.63 -3.43 6.03
CA THR A 100 0.08 -2.72 4.88
C THR A 100 -1.10 -1.93 5.39
N ARG A 101 -1.16 -0.67 4.98
CA ARG A 101 -2.14 0.29 5.45
C ARG A 101 -3.16 0.55 4.36
N ALA A 102 -4.43 0.57 4.73
CA ALA A 102 -5.51 0.83 3.79
C ALA A 102 -5.57 2.34 3.48
N VAL A 103 -5.46 2.70 2.20
CA VAL A 103 -5.66 4.05 1.69
C VAL A 103 -7.06 4.14 1.10
N VAL A 104 -7.93 4.90 1.76
CA VAL A 104 -9.30 5.18 1.28
C VAL A 104 -9.28 6.46 0.44
N VAL A 105 -9.60 6.32 -0.83
CA VAL A 105 -9.75 7.43 -1.76
C VAL A 105 -11.19 7.90 -1.79
N ARG A 106 -11.42 9.21 -1.65
CA ARG A 106 -12.76 9.79 -1.51
C ARG A 106 -12.99 10.96 -2.44
N LEU A 107 -14.13 10.94 -3.13
CA LEU A 107 -14.72 12.12 -3.77
C LEU A 107 -15.40 12.96 -2.70
N GLY A 108 -14.86 14.14 -2.42
CA GLY A 108 -15.33 15.01 -1.32
C GLY A 108 -16.58 15.81 -1.67
N ASP A 109 -16.72 16.20 -2.94
CA ASP A 109 -17.75 17.13 -3.38
C ASP A 109 -19.09 16.47 -3.69
N ALA A 110 -20.17 17.21 -3.44
CA ALA A 110 -21.53 16.82 -3.81
C ALA A 110 -21.79 17.08 -5.31
N VAL A 111 -21.20 16.24 -6.16
CA VAL A 111 -21.29 16.32 -7.62
C VAL A 111 -21.61 14.95 -8.21
N THR A 112 -22.24 14.92 -9.39
CA THR A 112 -22.47 13.67 -10.15
C THR A 112 -21.56 13.65 -11.36
N LEU A 113 -20.75 12.61 -11.47
CA LEU A 113 -19.76 12.41 -12.52
C LEU A 113 -20.15 11.21 -13.37
N GLY A 114 -19.88 11.29 -14.67
CA GLY A 114 -19.91 10.16 -15.59
C GLY A 114 -18.53 9.55 -15.82
N ALA A 115 -17.49 10.37 -15.74
CA ALA A 115 -16.11 9.92 -15.74
C ALA A 115 -15.23 10.75 -14.79
N LEU A 116 -14.23 10.13 -14.18
CA LEU A 116 -13.24 10.77 -13.33
C LEU A 116 -11.90 10.06 -13.49
N ASP A 117 -10.88 10.81 -13.92
CA ASP A 117 -9.50 10.38 -14.01
C ASP A 117 -8.65 11.19 -13.03
N PHE A 118 -7.88 10.51 -12.20
CA PHE A 118 -6.94 11.14 -11.29
C PHE A 118 -5.71 10.28 -11.06
N GLU A 119 -4.63 10.92 -10.64
CA GLU A 119 -3.37 10.29 -10.28
C GLU A 119 -3.08 10.54 -8.80
N ILE A 120 -2.55 9.53 -8.12
CA ILE A 120 -1.97 9.63 -6.78
C ILE A 120 -0.46 9.49 -6.93
N ASP A 121 0.28 10.57 -6.69
CA ASP A 121 1.74 10.58 -6.62
C ASP A 121 2.18 10.25 -5.19
N TYR A 122 2.93 9.16 -5.06
CA TYR A 122 3.53 8.68 -3.81
C TYR A 122 5.05 8.62 -3.90
N SER A 123 5.66 9.18 -4.95
CA SER A 123 7.11 9.17 -5.21
C SER A 123 7.94 9.90 -4.15
N ALA A 124 7.30 10.75 -3.34
CA ALA A 124 7.92 11.43 -2.20
C ALA A 124 8.03 10.54 -0.95
N THR A 125 7.39 9.37 -0.96
CA THR A 125 7.43 8.38 0.12
C THR A 125 8.44 7.28 -0.19
N ASP A 126 8.75 6.46 0.80
CA ASP A 126 9.41 5.16 0.62
C ASP A 126 8.40 4.00 0.55
N SER A 127 7.12 4.32 0.35
CA SER A 127 6.02 3.37 0.33
C SER A 127 5.71 2.93 -1.09
N ALA A 128 4.99 1.81 -1.24
CA ALA A 128 4.50 1.35 -2.53
C ALA A 128 3.10 0.74 -2.38
N PHE A 129 2.21 1.01 -3.34
CA PHE A 129 0.96 0.26 -3.42
C PHE A 129 1.26 -1.18 -3.80
N LEU A 130 0.57 -2.14 -3.17
CA LEU A 130 0.79 -3.55 -3.42
C LEU A 130 0.33 -3.93 -4.83
N GLY A 131 1.17 -4.61 -5.59
CA GLY A 131 0.89 -5.03 -6.97
C GLY A 131 1.26 -3.97 -8.02
N GLU A 132 1.49 -4.42 -9.25
CA GLU A 132 1.93 -3.58 -10.36
C GLU A 132 0.90 -3.52 -11.49
N GLY A 133 0.84 -2.38 -12.17
CA GLY A 133 -0.10 -2.08 -13.23
C GLY A 133 -1.55 -2.34 -12.78
N ALA A 134 -2.31 -3.01 -13.63
CA ALA A 134 -3.68 -3.43 -13.34
C ALA A 134 -3.83 -4.52 -12.27
N SER A 135 -2.73 -5.08 -11.75
CA SER A 135 -2.76 -6.08 -10.67
C SER A 135 -2.61 -5.47 -9.27
N VAL A 136 -2.60 -4.13 -9.17
CA VAL A 136 -2.58 -3.42 -7.89
C VAL A 136 -3.76 -3.82 -7.01
N ASP A 137 -3.50 -4.02 -5.72
CA ASP A 137 -4.45 -4.43 -4.70
C ASP A 137 -5.32 -3.25 -4.26
N CYS A 138 -6.23 -2.88 -5.16
CA CYS A 138 -7.24 -1.86 -4.98
C CYS A 138 -8.63 -2.47 -5.22
N THR A 139 -9.59 -2.02 -4.43
CA THR A 139 -11.00 -2.35 -4.60
C THR A 139 -11.83 -1.08 -4.67
N SER A 140 -12.97 -1.12 -5.38
CA SER A 140 -13.91 0.00 -5.42
C SER A 140 -15.28 -0.41 -4.87
N PRO A 141 -15.90 0.41 -4.00
CA PRO A 141 -17.27 0.20 -3.57
C PRO A 141 -18.32 0.75 -4.56
N LEU A 142 -17.90 1.40 -5.66
CA LEU A 142 -18.80 2.02 -6.64
C LEU A 142 -19.50 0.96 -7.50
N ALA A 143 -20.69 0.54 -7.08
CA ALA A 143 -21.47 -0.45 -7.81
C ALA A 143 -22.02 0.13 -9.12
N GLY A 144 -21.75 -0.54 -10.24
CA GLY A 144 -22.22 -0.13 -11.58
C GLY A 144 -21.20 0.67 -12.37
N SER A 145 -20.19 1.23 -11.69
CA SER A 145 -19.07 1.91 -12.32
C SER A 145 -17.98 0.91 -12.73
N THR A 146 -17.27 1.19 -13.81
CA THR A 146 -16.02 0.53 -14.16
C THR A 146 -14.89 1.34 -13.54
N VAL A 147 -14.11 0.72 -12.65
CA VAL A 147 -12.94 1.36 -12.04
C VAL A 147 -11.69 0.61 -12.46
N VAL A 148 -10.77 1.34 -13.08
CA VAL A 148 -9.47 0.84 -13.52
C VAL A 148 -8.40 1.46 -12.64
N PHE A 149 -7.50 0.61 -12.17
CA PHE A 149 -6.32 1.00 -11.41
C PHE A 149 -5.10 0.64 -12.23
N ASP A 150 -4.08 1.49 -12.24
CA ASP A 150 -2.81 1.24 -12.90
C ASP A 150 -1.68 1.80 -12.04
N ASN A 151 -0.94 0.90 -11.38
CA ASN A 151 0.19 1.27 -10.54
C ASN A 151 1.50 1.23 -11.35
N ASP A 152 2.22 2.33 -11.37
CA ASP A 152 3.61 2.40 -11.85
C ASP A 152 4.50 2.62 -10.62
N SER A 153 4.97 1.52 -10.03
CA SER A 153 5.80 1.58 -8.82
C SER A 153 7.20 2.15 -9.09
N ALA A 154 7.67 2.11 -10.33
CA ALA A 154 8.93 2.72 -10.72
C ALA A 154 8.84 4.25 -10.77
N ALA A 155 7.70 4.79 -11.19
CA ALA A 155 7.42 6.22 -11.17
C ALA A 155 6.86 6.73 -9.84
N GLY A 156 6.37 5.84 -8.97
CA GLY A 156 5.70 6.20 -7.73
C GLY A 156 4.33 6.82 -7.96
N LYS A 157 3.56 6.28 -8.92
CA LYS A 157 2.28 6.85 -9.35
C LYS A 157 1.20 5.77 -9.48
N LEU A 158 0.02 6.06 -8.93
CA LEU A 158 -1.18 5.25 -9.09
C LEU A 158 -2.22 6.02 -9.89
N SER A 159 -2.51 5.58 -11.10
CA SER A 159 -3.57 6.13 -11.94
C SER A 159 -4.90 5.43 -11.64
N VAL A 160 -5.96 6.21 -11.50
CA VAL A 160 -7.32 5.70 -11.25
C VAL A 160 -8.29 6.35 -12.23
N SER A 161 -9.00 5.51 -12.97
CA SER A 161 -10.04 5.91 -13.92
C SER A 161 -11.37 5.30 -13.50
N VAL A 162 -12.39 6.13 -13.35
CA VAL A 162 -13.77 5.73 -13.04
C VAL A 162 -14.66 6.11 -14.19
N ASP A 163 -15.36 5.14 -14.76
CA ASP A 163 -16.36 5.34 -15.81
C ASP A 163 -17.73 4.80 -15.38
N ASP A 164 -18.75 5.65 -15.37
CA ASP A 164 -20.13 5.27 -15.11
C ASP A 164 -21.10 6.05 -16.02
N PRO A 165 -21.65 5.42 -17.07
CA PRO A 165 -22.61 6.08 -17.96
C PRO A 165 -23.92 6.50 -17.28
N ALA A 166 -24.31 5.86 -16.17
CA ALA A 166 -25.48 6.25 -15.38
C ALA A 166 -25.14 7.36 -14.36
N GLY A 167 -23.85 7.47 -14.04
CA GLY A 167 -23.26 8.45 -13.16
C GLY A 167 -23.15 7.96 -11.71
N PHE A 168 -22.10 8.41 -11.04
CA PHE A 168 -21.90 8.23 -9.60
C PHE A 168 -21.87 9.60 -8.92
N SER A 169 -22.36 9.66 -7.67
CA SER A 169 -22.48 10.92 -6.94
C SER A 169 -21.63 10.92 -5.68
N GLY A 170 -20.87 11.99 -5.49
CA GLY A 170 -20.22 12.29 -4.21
C GLY A 170 -21.19 12.96 -3.22
N PRO A 171 -20.81 13.06 -1.92
CA PRO A 171 -19.56 12.56 -1.35
C PRO A 171 -19.58 11.02 -1.17
N THR A 172 -18.57 10.33 -1.70
CA THR A 172 -18.49 8.85 -1.65
C THR A 172 -17.03 8.39 -1.70
N ASP A 173 -16.78 7.19 -1.17
CA ASP A 173 -15.49 6.53 -1.36
C ASP A 173 -15.41 5.95 -2.78
N ILE A 174 -14.26 6.15 -3.42
CA ILE A 174 -13.97 5.71 -4.79
C ILE A 174 -13.23 4.38 -4.75
N ALA A 175 -12.25 4.26 -3.86
CA ALA A 175 -11.39 3.09 -3.80
C ALA A 175 -10.80 2.87 -2.40
N THR A 176 -10.42 1.63 -2.12
CA THR A 176 -9.54 1.27 -1.01
C THR A 176 -8.38 0.47 -1.57
N CYS A 177 -7.17 0.99 -1.40
CA CYS A 177 -5.93 0.41 -1.90
C CYS A 177 -5.00 0.07 -0.74
N ASN A 178 -4.25 -1.03 -0.80
CA ASN A 178 -3.29 -1.39 0.23
C ASN A 178 -1.91 -0.81 -0.09
N LEU A 179 -1.38 0.00 0.83
CA LEU A 179 -0.07 0.63 0.74
C LEU A 179 0.90 -0.09 1.71
N ARG A 180 2.07 -0.47 1.24
CA ARG A 180 3.17 -0.94 2.08
C ARG A 180 4.10 0.21 2.39
N GLU A 181 4.19 0.56 3.67
CA GLU A 181 5.15 1.53 4.20
C GLU A 181 6.47 0.80 4.48
N ARG A 182 7.63 1.39 4.15
CA ARG A 182 8.93 0.74 4.38
C ARG A 182 9.53 1.21 5.69
N THR A 183 10.24 2.33 5.69
CA THR A 183 10.96 2.90 6.84
C THR A 183 10.24 4.11 7.46
N THR A 184 9.36 4.76 6.70
CA THR A 184 8.58 5.91 7.16
C THR A 184 7.08 5.67 7.04
N ILE A 185 6.33 6.20 7.99
CA ILE A 185 4.85 6.19 7.95
C ILE A 185 4.40 7.39 7.13
N ALA A 186 3.64 7.15 6.08
CA ALA A 186 3.09 8.17 5.22
C ALA A 186 1.90 8.87 5.90
N THR A 187 1.80 10.18 5.69
CA THR A 187 0.60 10.95 6.01
C THR A 187 -0.21 11.19 4.73
N PRO A 188 -1.52 11.53 4.84
CA PRO A 188 -2.31 11.83 3.65
C PRO A 188 -1.75 12.96 2.78
N ALA A 189 -0.93 13.84 3.35
CA ALA A 189 -0.29 14.93 2.63
C ALA A 189 0.90 14.47 1.76
N ASP A 190 1.47 13.30 2.06
CA ASP A 190 2.59 12.72 1.30
C ASP A 190 2.11 11.98 0.05
N LEU A 191 0.81 11.70 -0.04
CA LEU A 191 0.12 11.10 -1.18
C LEU A 191 -0.63 12.22 -1.95
N VAL A 192 0.02 12.80 -2.95
CA VAL A 192 -0.51 13.97 -3.67
C VAL A 192 -1.49 13.52 -4.74
N VAL A 193 -2.73 14.00 -4.65
CA VAL A 193 -3.78 13.68 -5.63
C VAL A 193 -3.93 14.79 -6.66
N GLU A 194 -3.83 14.44 -7.94
CA GLU A 194 -4.11 15.33 -9.07
C GLU A 194 -5.27 14.80 -9.90
N VAL A 195 -6.36 15.58 -10.01
CA VAL A 195 -7.47 15.26 -10.91
C VAL A 195 -7.10 15.68 -12.32
N ILE A 196 -7.04 14.70 -13.22
CA ILE A 196 -6.65 14.88 -14.61
C ILE A 196 -7.85 15.26 -15.48
N ASP A 197 -8.98 14.55 -15.29
CA ASP A 197 -10.23 14.85 -15.98
C ASP A 197 -11.45 14.54 -15.11
N ALA A 198 -12.52 15.31 -15.31
CA ALA A 198 -13.80 15.06 -14.67
C ALA A 198 -14.94 15.55 -15.58
N SER A 199 -15.86 14.66 -15.90
CA SER A 199 -17.02 14.99 -16.72
C SER A 199 -18.31 14.44 -16.13
N ASP A 200 -19.43 15.09 -16.44
CA ASP A 200 -20.77 14.63 -16.05
C ASP A 200 -21.22 13.44 -16.94
N PRO A 201 -22.37 12.79 -16.65
CA PRO A 201 -22.89 11.70 -17.48
C PRO A 201 -23.24 12.08 -18.93
N ALA A 202 -23.29 13.39 -19.25
CA ALA A 202 -23.45 13.91 -20.61
C ALA A 202 -22.10 14.27 -21.26
N ALA A 203 -20.98 13.81 -20.69
CA ALA A 203 -19.61 14.09 -21.10
C ALA A 203 -19.30 15.60 -21.18
N GLN A 204 -19.96 16.42 -20.36
CA GLN A 204 -19.60 17.83 -20.20
C GLN A 204 -18.57 17.97 -19.07
N PRO A 205 -17.50 18.75 -19.28
CA PRO A 205 -16.51 19.01 -18.24
C PRO A 205 -17.15 19.62 -16.99
N VAL A 206 -16.80 19.09 -15.82
CA VAL A 206 -17.27 19.62 -14.53
C VAL A 206 -16.33 20.73 -14.08
N THR A 207 -16.91 21.91 -13.81
CA THR A 207 -16.16 23.07 -13.32
C THR A 207 -16.87 23.70 -12.10
N PRO A 208 -16.15 23.98 -10.99
CA PRO A 208 -14.72 23.72 -10.77
C PRO A 208 -14.38 22.22 -10.71
N THR A 209 -13.10 21.88 -10.92
CA THR A 209 -12.60 20.51 -10.79
C THR A 209 -12.96 19.96 -9.41
N PRO A 210 -13.54 18.76 -9.31
CA PRO A 210 -13.90 18.17 -8.04
C PRO A 210 -12.67 17.83 -7.19
N SER A 211 -12.86 17.82 -5.88
CA SER A 211 -11.85 17.44 -4.91
C SER A 211 -11.86 15.94 -4.65
N VAL A 212 -10.70 15.33 -4.87
CA VAL A 212 -10.40 13.96 -4.47
C VAL A 212 -9.36 14.01 -3.37
N SER A 213 -9.53 13.18 -2.34
CA SER A 213 -8.65 13.12 -1.18
C SER A 213 -8.39 11.68 -0.78
N VAL A 214 -7.30 11.46 -0.07
CA VAL A 214 -6.96 10.17 0.53
C VAL A 214 -7.04 10.25 2.05
N ASN A 215 -7.38 9.13 2.68
CA ASN A 215 -7.38 8.95 4.14
C ASN A 215 -6.89 7.54 4.48
N PHE A 216 -6.56 7.32 5.75
CA PHE A 216 -6.22 6.01 6.32
C PHE A 216 -7.23 5.60 7.38
#